data_AF-A0A6N2CG73-F1
#
_entry.id   AF-A0A6N2CG73-F1
#
_cell.length_a   1.000
_cell.length_b   1.000
_cell.length_c   1.000
_cell.angle_alpha   90.00
_cell.angle_beta   90.00
_cell.angle_gamma   90.00
#
_symmetry.space_group_name_H-M   'P 1'
#
loop_
_entity.id
_entity.type
_entity.pdbx_description
1 polymer ?
#
loop_
_entity_poly.entity_id
_entity_poly.type
_entity_poly.pdbx_seq_one_letter_code
_entity_poly.pdbx_strand_id
1 'polypeptide(L)'
;IDLNPVRAGLVEDPKDYRFCGYAEAMAGGAPALEGLRRIWSGYSGPVDGAEALREHRLLLFGQGAMPGAGASISREQALRVLEQQGGALPRSAALRCRVRYLTDGAILGSAEFVRSFQRDWQQGRSQPVPVGGHPLKGADWQGLAVVKTLRRKVFD
;
A
#
# COMPACT_ATOMS: atom_id res chain seq x y z
N ILE A 1 -2.80 12.01 -13.19
CA ILE A 1 -2.00 12.64 -12.11
C ILE A 1 -0.88 11.71 -11.65
N ASP A 2 -1.13 10.42 -11.47
CA ASP A 2 -0.14 9.46 -10.95
C ASP A 2 1.18 9.36 -11.72
N LEU A 3 1.14 9.55 -13.04
CA LEU A 3 2.32 9.55 -13.90
C LEU A 3 3.00 10.92 -14.06
N ASN A 4 2.44 12.00 -13.48
CA ASN A 4 3.07 13.32 -13.53
C ASN A 4 4.51 13.34 -12.99
N PRO A 5 4.79 12.77 -11.79
CA PRO A 5 6.15 12.79 -11.26
C PRO A 5 7.13 11.94 -12.10
N VAL A 6 6.64 10.89 -12.77
CA VAL A 6 7.44 10.13 -13.74
C VAL A 6 7.75 10.99 -14.96
N ARG A 7 6.75 11.63 -15.57
CA ARG A 7 6.95 12.51 -16.73
C ARG A 7 7.89 13.68 -16.45
N ALA A 8 7.83 14.21 -15.23
CA ALA A 8 8.72 15.27 -14.75
C ALA A 8 10.14 14.77 -14.41
N GLY A 9 10.42 13.46 -14.49
CA GLY A 9 11.71 12.88 -14.16
C GLY A 9 12.05 12.86 -12.66
N LEU A 10 11.05 13.03 -11.79
CA LEU A 10 11.25 13.07 -10.34
C LEU A 10 11.40 11.66 -9.73
N VAL A 11 10.72 10.67 -10.32
CA VAL A 11 10.73 9.27 -9.88
C VAL A 11 10.58 8.34 -11.09
N GLU A 12 11.09 7.11 -10.98
CA GLU A 12 10.90 6.06 -11.99
C GLU A 12 9.64 5.21 -11.77
N ASP A 13 9.05 5.30 -10.58
CA ASP A 13 7.86 4.55 -10.19
C ASP A 13 6.91 5.47 -9.42
N PRO A 14 5.63 5.57 -9.83
CA PRO A 14 4.65 6.44 -9.15
C PRO A 14 4.56 6.21 -7.64
N LYS A 15 4.79 4.99 -7.15
CA LYS A 15 4.74 4.68 -5.72
C LYS A 15 5.74 5.49 -4.88
N ASP A 16 6.83 5.94 -5.51
CA ASP A 16 7.93 6.63 -4.83
C ASP A 16 7.68 8.14 -4.72
N TYR A 17 6.59 8.64 -5.33
CA TYR A 17 6.16 10.03 -5.18
C TYR A 17 4.92 10.15 -4.29
N ARG A 18 5.14 10.50 -3.02
CA ARG A 18 4.12 10.52 -1.96
C ARG A 18 2.85 11.30 -2.35
N PHE A 19 2.96 12.36 -3.14
CA PHE A 19 1.85 13.27 -3.46
C PHE A 19 1.06 12.88 -4.72
N CYS A 20 1.20 11.66 -5.20
CA CYS A 20 0.29 11.11 -6.20
C CYS A 20 -0.80 10.23 -5.58
N GLY A 21 -1.91 10.04 -6.31
CA GLY A 21 -3.07 9.29 -5.82
C GLY A 21 -2.76 7.82 -5.57
N TYR A 22 -1.97 7.20 -6.45
CA TYR A 22 -1.53 5.81 -6.27
C TYR A 22 -0.68 5.63 -5.01
N ALA A 23 0.31 6.51 -4.78
CA ALA A 23 1.14 6.45 -3.58
C ALA A 23 0.35 6.75 -2.30
N GLU A 24 -0.60 7.70 -2.32
CA GLU A 24 -1.50 7.96 -1.20
C GLU A 24 -2.35 6.73 -0.87
N ALA A 25 -2.94 6.07 -1.88
CA ALA A 25 -3.71 4.85 -1.69
C ALA A 25 -2.83 3.70 -1.14
N MET A 26 -1.61 3.56 -1.68
CA MET A 26 -0.61 2.60 -1.17
C MET A 26 -0.22 2.89 0.28
N ALA A 27 -0.15 4.16 0.68
CA ALA A 27 0.13 4.57 2.07
C ALA A 27 -1.04 4.32 3.04
N GLY A 28 -2.20 3.91 2.53
CA GLY A 28 -3.41 3.66 3.33
C GLY A 28 -4.36 4.86 3.42
N GLY A 29 -4.20 5.86 2.55
CA GLY A 29 -5.11 6.99 2.43
C GLY A 29 -6.52 6.53 2.06
N ALA A 30 -7.47 6.65 3.00
CA ALA A 30 -8.81 6.11 2.82
C ALA A 30 -9.57 6.70 1.62
N PRO A 31 -9.57 8.04 1.39
CA PRO A 31 -10.25 8.61 0.22
C PRO A 31 -9.64 8.15 -1.11
N ALA A 32 -8.30 8.08 -1.20
CA ALA A 32 -7.61 7.64 -2.42
C ALA A 32 -7.89 6.16 -2.72
N LEU A 33 -7.78 5.30 -1.70
CA LEU A 33 -8.06 3.87 -1.85
C LEU A 33 -9.53 3.60 -2.21
N GLU A 34 -10.46 4.34 -1.61
CA GLU A 34 -11.88 4.25 -1.93
C GLU A 34 -12.19 4.74 -3.35
N GLY A 35 -11.53 5.81 -3.80
CA GLY A 35 -11.61 6.27 -5.18
C GLY A 35 -11.18 5.19 -6.17
N LEU A 36 -10.01 4.55 -5.94
CA LEU A 36 -9.55 3.44 -6.76
C LEU A 36 -10.52 2.26 -6.75
N ARG A 37 -11.03 1.87 -5.59
CA ARG A 37 -12.03 0.80 -5.47
C ARG A 37 -13.27 1.08 -6.30
N ARG A 38 -13.80 2.30 -6.29
CA ARG A 38 -14.98 2.68 -7.08
C ARG A 38 -14.71 2.59 -8.57
N ILE A 39 -13.56 3.11 -9.02
CA ILE A 39 -13.16 3.06 -10.43
C ILE A 39 -13.10 1.60 -10.88
N TRP A 40 -12.30 0.79 -10.20
CA TRP A 40 -12.08 -0.60 -10.59
C TRP A 40 -13.31 -1.48 -10.39
N SER A 41 -14.16 -1.17 -9.40
CA SER A 41 -15.44 -1.88 -9.25
C SER A 41 -16.39 -1.63 -10.42
N GLY A 42 -16.34 -0.45 -11.03
CA GLY A 42 -17.10 -0.13 -12.24
C GLY A 42 -16.64 -0.87 -13.49
N TYR A 43 -15.36 -1.29 -13.55
CA TYR A 43 -14.80 -2.01 -14.68
C TYR A 43 -14.91 -3.54 -14.56
N SER A 44 -14.72 -4.08 -13.36
CA SER A 44 -14.51 -5.53 -13.16
C SER A 44 -15.48 -6.17 -12.15
N GLY A 45 -16.51 -5.43 -11.70
CA GLY A 45 -17.37 -5.86 -10.59
C GLY A 45 -16.71 -5.61 -9.23
N PRO A 46 -17.33 -5.98 -8.10
CA PRO A 46 -16.83 -5.62 -6.77
C PRO A 46 -15.38 -6.08 -6.53
N VAL A 47 -14.46 -5.14 -6.31
CA VAL A 47 -13.05 -5.42 -6.01
C VAL A 47 -12.67 -5.01 -4.59
N ASP A 48 -11.70 -5.70 -4.00
CA ASP A 48 -11.12 -5.29 -2.73
C ASP A 48 -10.06 -4.17 -2.90
N GLY A 49 -9.40 -3.79 -1.81
CA GLY A 49 -8.44 -2.69 -1.85
C GLY A 49 -7.08 -3.09 -2.44
N ALA A 50 -6.66 -4.33 -2.20
CA ALA A 50 -5.42 -4.85 -2.76
C ALA A 50 -5.56 -5.08 -4.27
N GLU A 51 -6.73 -5.56 -4.68
CA GLU A 51 -7.09 -5.72 -6.08
C GLU A 51 -7.15 -4.37 -6.80
N ALA A 52 -7.88 -3.38 -6.27
CA ALA A 52 -7.91 -2.04 -6.85
C ALA A 52 -6.50 -1.41 -7.00
N LEU A 53 -5.61 -1.62 -6.03
CA LEU A 53 -4.21 -1.16 -6.12
C LEU A 53 -3.41 -1.90 -7.20
N ARG A 54 -3.61 -3.22 -7.33
CA ARG A 54 -2.97 -4.04 -8.36
C ARG A 54 -3.41 -3.62 -9.76
N GLU A 55 -4.71 -3.55 -10.00
CA GLU A 55 -5.27 -3.17 -11.30
C GLU A 55 -4.84 -1.75 -11.69
N HIS A 56 -4.85 -0.82 -10.72
CA HIS A 56 -4.35 0.53 -10.97
C HIS A 56 -2.86 0.53 -11.34
N ARG A 57 -2.04 -0.29 -10.68
CA ARG A 57 -0.62 -0.39 -11.01
C ARG A 57 -0.41 -0.92 -12.42
N LEU A 58 -1.16 -1.93 -12.85
CA LEU A 58 -1.12 -2.43 -14.22
C LEU A 58 -1.42 -1.32 -15.22
N LEU A 59 -2.49 -0.55 -14.99
CA LEU A 59 -2.85 0.59 -15.82
C LEU A 59 -1.72 1.62 -15.90
N LEU A 60 -1.12 1.98 -14.76
CA LEU A 60 -0.05 2.98 -14.71
C LEU A 60 1.19 2.54 -15.49
N PHE A 61 1.58 1.26 -15.41
CA PHE A 61 2.74 0.77 -16.13
C PHE A 61 2.47 0.52 -17.61
N GLY A 62 1.23 0.14 -17.98
CA GLY A 62 0.81 0.08 -19.38
C GLY A 62 0.80 1.45 -20.04
N GLN A 63 0.22 2.45 -19.38
CA GLN A 63 0.18 3.83 -19.91
C GLN A 63 1.53 4.54 -19.82
N GLY A 64 2.27 4.33 -18.73
CA GLY A 64 3.53 5.03 -18.46
C GLY A 64 4.68 4.62 -19.38
N ALA A 65 4.59 3.46 -20.02
CA ALA A 65 5.57 3.01 -21.02
C ALA A 65 5.27 3.54 -22.43
N MET A 66 4.09 4.12 -22.66
CA MET A 66 3.78 4.73 -23.94
C MET A 66 4.60 6.02 -24.12
N PRO A 67 5.16 6.27 -25.33
CA PRO A 67 5.87 7.52 -25.61
C PRO A 67 4.96 8.73 -25.39
N GLY A 68 5.47 9.77 -24.76
CA GLY A 68 4.75 11.01 -24.47
C GLY A 68 5.68 12.18 -24.20
N ALA A 69 5.12 13.30 -23.76
CA ALA A 69 5.93 14.43 -23.33
C ALA A 69 6.61 14.15 -21.98
N GLY A 70 7.94 14.27 -21.94
CA GLY A 70 8.76 14.05 -20.75
C GLY A 70 9.32 12.63 -20.64
N ALA A 71 9.75 12.25 -19.43
CA ALA A 71 10.25 10.91 -19.18
C ALA A 71 9.11 9.87 -19.16
N SER A 72 9.44 8.63 -19.51
CA SER A 72 8.53 7.49 -19.53
C SER A 72 9.08 6.36 -18.68
N ILE A 73 8.21 5.44 -18.26
CA ILE A 73 8.61 4.19 -17.65
C ILE A 73 9.35 3.37 -18.71
N SER A 74 10.48 2.75 -18.36
CA SER A 74 11.21 1.92 -19.31
C SER A 74 10.42 0.67 -19.69
N ARG A 75 10.62 0.17 -20.91
CA ARG A 75 9.95 -1.04 -21.38
C ARG A 75 10.27 -2.22 -20.47
N GLU A 76 11.52 -2.36 -20.04
CA GLU A 76 11.96 -3.43 -19.15
C GLU A 76 11.22 -3.38 -17.80
N GLN A 77 11.04 -2.18 -17.24
CA GLN A 77 10.33 -2.01 -15.98
C GLN A 77 8.83 -2.28 -16.14
N ALA A 78 8.23 -1.85 -17.26
CA ALA A 78 6.83 -2.15 -17.57
C ALA A 78 6.59 -3.65 -17.70
N LEU A 79 7.40 -4.38 -18.47
CA LEU A 79 7.28 -5.83 -18.61
C LEU A 79 7.44 -6.55 -17.26
N ARG A 80 8.37 -6.09 -16.41
CA ARG A 80 8.51 -6.63 -15.05
C ARG A 80 7.22 -6.48 -14.24
N VAL A 81 6.56 -5.32 -14.29
CA VAL A 81 5.34 -5.08 -13.51
C VAL A 81 4.13 -5.81 -14.11
N LEU A 82 3.98 -5.77 -15.44
CA LEU A 82 2.84 -6.32 -16.15
C LEU A 82 2.87 -7.86 -16.20
N GLU A 83 4.01 -8.44 -16.56
CA GLU A 83 4.11 -9.88 -16.85
C GLU A 83 4.63 -10.67 -15.65
N GLN A 84 5.61 -10.15 -14.91
CA GLN A 84 6.26 -10.91 -13.83
C GLN A 84 5.58 -10.69 -12.47
N GLN A 85 5.11 -9.47 -12.19
CA GLN A 85 4.54 -9.10 -10.90
C GLN A 85 3.01 -9.06 -10.89
N GLY A 86 2.35 -9.03 -12.05
CA GLY A 86 0.88 -8.92 -12.15
C GLY A 86 0.32 -7.71 -11.39
N GLY A 87 1.05 -6.60 -11.39
CA GLY A 87 0.68 -5.37 -10.68
C GLY A 87 0.81 -5.44 -9.15
N ALA A 88 1.20 -6.57 -8.57
CA ALA A 88 1.41 -6.68 -7.14
C ALA A 88 2.75 -6.04 -6.74
N LEU A 89 2.74 -5.20 -5.71
CA LEU A 89 3.97 -4.69 -5.14
C LEU A 89 4.64 -5.76 -4.27
N PRO A 90 5.96 -5.99 -4.40
CA PRO A 90 6.69 -6.82 -3.46
C PRO A 90 6.49 -6.32 -2.03
N ARG A 91 6.35 -7.24 -1.07
CA ARG A 91 6.10 -6.93 0.35
C ARG A 91 7.05 -5.88 0.92
N SER A 92 8.34 -5.96 0.59
CA SER A 92 9.36 -4.99 1.02
C SER A 92 9.12 -3.58 0.47
N ALA A 93 8.62 -3.47 -0.77
CA ALA A 93 8.23 -2.19 -1.36
C ALA A 93 6.94 -1.67 -0.72
N ALA A 94 5.95 -2.53 -0.50
CA ALA A 94 4.72 -2.16 0.17
C ALA A 94 4.96 -1.66 1.62
N LEU A 95 5.88 -2.29 2.36
CA LEU A 95 6.29 -1.84 3.70
C LEU A 95 6.86 -0.42 3.68
N ARG A 96 7.68 -0.07 2.67
CA ARG A 96 8.24 1.29 2.51
C ARG A 96 7.16 2.32 2.19
N CYS A 97 6.11 1.96 1.45
CA CYS A 97 4.95 2.83 1.26
C CYS A 97 4.15 3.02 2.57
N ARG A 98 4.32 2.13 3.57
CA ARG A 98 3.55 2.10 4.81
C ARG A 98 4.41 2.14 6.06
N VAL A 99 5.35 3.10 6.10
CA VAL A 99 6.16 3.39 7.30
C VAL A 99 5.30 3.55 8.56
N ARG A 100 4.06 4.02 8.42
CA ARG A 100 3.13 4.21 9.54
C ARG A 100 2.72 2.93 10.27
N TYR A 101 2.85 1.74 9.67
CA TYR A 101 2.66 0.50 10.45
C TYR A 101 3.76 0.32 11.50
N LEU A 102 4.97 0.86 11.28
CA LEU A 102 6.06 0.86 12.26
C LEU A 102 5.81 1.87 13.39
N THR A 103 5.20 3.03 13.09
CA THR A 103 4.92 4.06 14.09
C THR A 103 3.60 3.84 14.82
N ASP A 104 2.49 3.70 14.09
CA ASP A 104 1.15 3.61 14.65
C ASP A 104 0.82 2.22 15.18
N GLY A 105 1.40 1.19 14.54
CA GLY A 105 1.12 -0.22 14.83
C GLY A 105 1.69 -0.72 16.16
N ALA A 106 2.56 0.07 16.80
CA ALA A 106 3.34 -0.21 18.01
C ALA A 106 4.34 -1.36 17.90
N ILE A 107 4.00 -2.42 17.18
CA ILE A 107 4.86 -3.56 16.86
C ILE A 107 4.40 -4.18 15.55
N LEU A 108 5.34 -4.71 14.77
CA LEU A 108 5.11 -5.39 13.50
C LEU A 108 5.79 -6.76 13.55
N GLY A 109 5.10 -7.81 13.14
CA GLY A 109 5.69 -9.14 13.00
C GLY A 109 4.64 -10.20 12.69
N SER A 110 5.00 -11.47 12.86
CA SER A 110 4.02 -12.56 12.74
C SER A 110 2.89 -12.38 13.77
N ALA A 111 1.71 -12.93 13.47
CA ALA A 111 0.59 -12.87 14.41
C ALA A 111 0.94 -13.47 15.79
N GLU A 112 1.80 -14.48 15.84
CA GLU A 112 2.29 -15.11 17.08
C GLU A 112 3.19 -14.17 17.88
N PHE A 113 4.15 -13.54 17.20
CA PHE A 113 5.05 -12.55 17.81
C PHE A 113 4.26 -11.37 18.38
N VAL A 114 3.31 -10.86 17.59
CA VAL A 114 2.41 -9.76 17.99
C VAL A 114 1.57 -10.15 19.20
N ARG A 115 1.01 -11.37 19.23
CA ARG A 115 0.26 -11.88 20.39
C ARG A 115 1.13 -12.08 21.62
N SER A 116 2.38 -12.50 21.46
CA SER A 116 3.33 -12.62 22.57
C SER A 116 3.54 -11.26 23.22
N PHE A 117 3.88 -10.26 22.42
CA PHE A 117 4.07 -8.89 22.90
C PHE A 117 2.81 -8.31 23.56
N GLN A 118 1.61 -8.57 23.02
CA GLN A 118 0.36 -8.13 23.64
C GLN A 118 0.18 -8.69 25.06
N ARG A 119 0.51 -9.98 25.28
CA ARG A 119 0.40 -10.60 26.60
C ARG A 119 1.31 -9.91 27.61
N ASP A 120 2.56 -9.67 27.23
CA ASP A 120 3.54 -9.00 28.09
C ASP A 120 3.15 -7.53 28.35
N TRP A 121 2.63 -6.85 27.32
CA TRP A 121 2.20 -5.45 27.42
C TRP A 121 0.98 -5.26 28.34
N GLN A 122 0.12 -6.27 28.48
CA GLN A 122 -1.05 -6.25 29.36
C GLN A 122 -0.70 -6.37 30.84
N GLN A 123 0.34 -7.14 31.18
CA GLN A 123 0.70 -7.42 32.57
C GLN A 123 1.09 -6.16 33.36
N GLY A 124 1.44 -5.07 32.67
CA GLY A 124 1.78 -3.78 33.28
C GLY A 124 0.70 -2.70 33.19
N ARG A 125 -0.54 -3.00 32.77
CA ARG A 125 -1.59 -1.98 32.55
C ARG A 125 -2.87 -2.25 33.32
N SER A 126 -3.44 -1.19 33.88
CA SER A 126 -4.77 -1.21 34.51
C SER A 126 -5.91 -1.24 33.48
N GLN A 127 -5.64 -0.87 32.22
CA GLN A 127 -6.61 -0.89 31.13
C GLN A 127 -6.31 -2.02 30.13
N PRO A 128 -7.34 -2.73 29.64
CA PRO A 128 -7.16 -3.80 28.66
C PRO A 128 -6.63 -3.27 27.31
N VAL A 129 -5.49 -3.79 26.87
CA VAL A 129 -5.05 -3.76 25.47
C VAL A 129 -5.99 -4.63 24.61
N PRO A 130 -6.45 -4.16 23.44
CA PRO A 130 -7.22 -4.97 22.51
C PRO A 130 -6.52 -6.29 22.18
N VAL A 131 -7.25 -7.40 22.23
CA VAL A 131 -6.70 -8.75 22.02
C VAL A 131 -6.64 -9.06 20.53
N GLY A 132 -5.47 -9.52 20.08
CA GLY A 132 -5.26 -10.04 18.72
C GLY A 132 -4.43 -9.12 17.84
N GLY A 133 -3.54 -9.72 17.04
CA GLY A 133 -2.81 -9.01 16.01
C GLY A 133 -3.73 -8.69 14.83
N HIS A 134 -3.74 -7.43 14.40
CA HIS A 134 -4.50 -6.99 13.24
C HIS A 134 -3.69 -7.24 11.97
N PRO A 135 -4.23 -8.00 10.99
CA PRO A 135 -3.54 -8.20 9.73
C PRO A 135 -3.40 -6.88 8.99
N LEU A 136 -2.25 -6.67 8.35
CA LEU A 136 -2.06 -5.55 7.44
C LEU A 136 -2.98 -5.74 6.22
N LYS A 137 -3.45 -4.63 5.64
CA LYS A 137 -4.35 -4.62 4.47
C LYS A 137 -3.71 -4.00 3.25
N GLY A 138 -4.15 -4.33 2.04
CA GLY A 138 -3.77 -3.62 0.80
C GLY A 138 -2.44 -4.04 0.15
N ALA A 139 -1.91 -5.20 0.50
CA ALA A 139 -0.87 -5.92 -0.22
C ALA A 139 -0.87 -7.39 0.26
N ASP A 140 -0.08 -8.26 -0.37
CA ASP A 140 0.26 -9.55 0.22
C ASP A 140 1.29 -9.34 1.35
N TRP A 141 0.80 -9.44 2.59
CA TRP A 141 1.61 -9.24 3.78
C TRP A 141 2.13 -10.53 4.39
N GLN A 142 1.80 -11.69 3.82
CA GLN A 142 2.30 -13.01 4.26
C GLN A 142 2.20 -13.22 5.78
N GLY A 143 1.02 -12.92 6.35
CA GLY A 143 0.75 -13.13 7.77
C GLY A 143 1.33 -12.09 8.74
N LEU A 144 1.88 -10.97 8.24
CA LEU A 144 2.27 -9.86 9.11
C LEU A 144 1.05 -9.22 9.77
N ALA A 145 1.23 -8.84 11.02
CA ALA A 145 0.23 -8.19 11.86
C ALA A 145 0.84 -7.06 12.69
N VAL A 146 -0.04 -6.20 13.22
CA VAL A 146 0.26 -5.11 14.14
C VAL A 146 -0.67 -5.14 15.35
N VAL A 147 -0.28 -4.57 16.50
CA VAL A 147 -1.17 -4.51 17.68
C VAL A 147 -2.24 -3.44 17.54
N LYS A 148 -1.93 -2.33 16.87
CA LYS A 148 -2.87 -1.24 16.64
C LYS A 148 -3.09 -1.06 15.14
N THR A 149 -4.33 -0.82 14.73
CA THR A 149 -4.62 -0.45 13.35
C THR A 149 -4.09 0.95 13.03
N LEU A 150 -3.85 1.23 11.75
CA LEU A 150 -3.42 2.56 11.30
C LEU A 150 -4.45 3.63 11.70
N ARG A 151 -3.96 4.74 12.28
CA ARG A 151 -4.83 5.87 12.62
C ARG A 151 -5.37 6.50 11.34
N ARG A 152 -6.69 6.69 11.24
CA ARG A 152 -7.32 7.27 10.05
C ARG A 152 -7.28 8.80 10.03
N LYS A 153 -7.23 9.43 11.20
CA LYS A 153 -7.00 10.87 11.40
C LYS A 153 -5.67 11.03 12.14
N VAL A 154 -4.71 11.69 11.51
CA VAL A 154 -3.38 11.97 12.08
C VAL A 154 -3.25 13.45 12.44
N PHE A 155 -3.91 14.29 11.65
CA PHE A 155 -3.99 15.72 11.83
C PHE A 155 -5.46 16.08 12.07
N ASP A 156 -5.69 16.97 13.02
CA ASP A 156 -7.00 17.52 13.38
C ASP A 156 -7.41 18.65 12.43
#